data_AF-A0A0B4C6P2-F1
#
_entry.id   AF-A0A0B4C6P2-F1
#
_cell.length_a   1.000
_cell.length_b   1.000
_cell.length_c   1.000
_cell.angle_alpha   90.00
_cell.angle_beta   90.00
_cell.angle_gamma   90.00
#
_symmetry.space_group_name_H-M   'P 1'
#
loop_
_entity.id
_entity.type
_entity.pdbx_description
1 polymer ?
#
loop_
_entity_poly.entity_id
_entity_poly.type
_entity_poly.pdbx_seq_one_letter_code
_entity_poly.pdbx_strand_id
1 'polypeptide(L)'
;MEVAGLDEVLDAIVGNGQNHAAAGTSQSLLSLLRNAGRGRLPSADARNRFFQMLLRTRRRDAFAETVALFETDGWIAPPRAPDEDD
;
A
#
# COMPACT_ATOMS: atom_id res chain seq x y z
N MET A 1 -19.77 -7.75 -1.64
CA MET A 1 -19.27 -7.73 -0.26
C MET A 1 -17.75 -7.72 -0.32
N GLU A 2 -17.17 -6.66 -0.85
CA GLU A 2 -16.67 -5.44 -0.17
C GLU A 2 -15.14 -5.51 -0.12
N VAL A 3 -14.55 -5.32 -1.30
CA VAL A 3 -13.12 -5.01 -1.49
C VAL A 3 -12.88 -3.50 -1.26
N ALA A 4 -13.95 -2.70 -1.21
CA ALA A 4 -13.92 -1.24 -1.04
C ALA A 4 -13.19 -0.78 0.24
N GLY A 5 -13.38 -1.48 1.36
CA GLY A 5 -12.82 -1.02 2.64
C GLY A 5 -11.29 -1.00 2.71
N LEU A 6 -10.59 -1.93 2.06
CA LEU A 6 -9.12 -1.94 2.07
C LEU A 6 -8.52 -1.02 1.00
N ASP A 7 -9.23 -0.79 -0.10
CA ASP A 7 -8.87 0.24 -1.08
C ASP A 7 -8.94 1.63 -0.45
N GLU A 8 -10.03 1.94 0.27
CA GLU A 8 -10.19 3.21 1.00
C GLU A 8 -9.11 3.42 2.07
N VAL A 9 -8.67 2.35 2.74
CA VAL A 9 -7.56 2.43 3.71
C VAL A 9 -6.25 2.77 3.00
N LEU A 10 -5.93 2.13 1.87
CA LEU A 10 -4.73 2.47 1.10
C LEU A 10 -4.80 3.91 0.60
N ASP A 11 -5.95 4.33 0.08
CA ASP A 11 -6.17 5.68 -0.41
C ASP A 11 -6.07 6.73 0.70
N ALA A 12 -6.54 6.43 1.91
CA ALA A 12 -6.37 7.30 3.06
C ALA A 12 -4.90 7.43 3.50
N ILE A 13 -4.08 6.39 3.32
CA ILE A 13 -2.64 6.46 3.60
C ILE A 13 -1.91 7.24 2.49
N VAL A 14 -2.34 7.09 1.24
CA VAL A 14 -1.80 7.83 0.08
C VAL A 14 -2.13 9.32 0.16
N GLY A 15 -3.39 9.66 0.44
CA GLY A 15 -3.90 11.04 0.43
C GLY A 15 -3.53 11.85 1.66
N ASN A 16 -3.10 11.21 2.75
CA ASN A 16 -2.81 11.88 4.01
C ASN A 16 -1.30 11.84 4.30
N GLY A 17 -0.63 12.95 3.99
CA GLY A 17 0.83 13.09 4.00
C GLY A 17 1.52 12.86 5.36
N GLN A 18 0.77 12.73 6.45
CA GLN A 18 1.32 12.41 7.78
C GLN A 18 1.07 10.95 8.20
N ASN A 19 0.05 10.29 7.64
CA ASN A 19 -0.31 8.92 8.03
C ASN A 19 0.80 7.93 7.70
N HIS A 20 1.43 8.06 6.54
CA HIS A 20 2.54 7.19 6.16
C HIS A 20 3.84 7.46 6.95
N ALA A 21 3.95 8.63 7.58
CA ALA A 21 5.12 9.04 8.36
C ALA A 21 4.99 8.70 9.86
N ALA A 22 3.76 8.45 10.33
CA ALA A 22 3.50 8.06 11.72
C ALA A 22 4.12 6.68 12.02
N ALA A 23 4.79 6.59 13.17
CA ALA A 23 5.34 5.33 13.66
C ALA A 23 4.21 4.33 13.89
N GLY A 24 4.35 3.13 13.32
CA GLY A 24 3.38 2.03 13.50
C GLY A 24 2.35 1.86 12.38
N THR A 25 2.18 2.84 11.47
CA THR A 25 1.22 2.72 10.36
C THR A 25 1.46 1.48 9.51
N SER A 26 2.72 1.14 9.25
CA SER A 26 3.07 -0.06 8.49
C SER A 26 2.69 -1.36 9.20
N GLN A 27 2.85 -1.43 10.52
CA GLN A 27 2.46 -2.60 11.32
C GLN A 27 0.94 -2.73 11.44
N SER A 28 0.22 -1.62 11.62
CA SER A 28 -1.25 -1.60 11.66
C SER A 28 -1.83 -2.03 10.32
N LEU A 29 -1.31 -1.49 9.21
CA LEU A 29 -1.74 -1.87 7.86
C LEU A 29 -1.46 -3.36 7.59
N LEU A 30 -0.25 -3.83 7.88
CA LEU A 30 0.11 -5.23 7.70
C LEU A 30 -0.80 -6.17 8.50
N SER A 31 -1.08 -5.83 9.76
CA SER A 31 -1.98 -6.61 10.60
C SER A 31 -3.40 -6.62 10.05
N LEU A 32 -3.91 -5.48 9.59
CA LEU A 32 -5.24 -5.39 8.96
C LEU A 32 -5.33 -6.30 7.73
N LEU A 33 -4.33 -6.24 6.84
CA LEU A 33 -4.27 -7.07 5.62
C LEU A 33 -4.18 -8.57 5.94
N ARG A 34 -3.38 -8.95 6.95
CA ARG A 34 -3.29 -10.35 7.41
C ARG A 34 -4.62 -10.85 7.97
N ASN A 35 -5.33 -10.01 8.72
CA ASN A 35 -6.64 -10.36 9.30
C ASN A 35 -7.76 -10.44 8.25
N ALA A 36 -7.68 -9.67 7.17
CA ALA A 36 -8.68 -9.70 6.11
C ALA A 36 -8.73 -11.06 5.36
N GLY A 37 -7.63 -11.80 5.34
CA GLY A 37 -7.55 -13.13 4.74
C GLY A 37 -7.44 -13.13 3.20
N ARG A 38 -7.22 -14.31 2.63
CA ARG A 38 -7.09 -14.49 1.17
C ARG A 38 -8.39 -14.12 0.45
N GLY A 39 -8.29 -13.29 -0.60
CA GLY A 39 -9.42 -12.84 -1.41
C GLY A 39 -10.09 -11.53 -0.96
N ARG A 40 -9.62 -10.91 0.13
CA ARG A 40 -10.06 -9.57 0.57
C ARG A 40 -8.98 -8.51 0.47
N LEU A 41 -7.84 -8.83 -0.14
CA LEU A 41 -6.75 -7.88 -0.32
C LEU A 41 -7.18 -6.72 -1.25
N PRO A 42 -6.54 -5.54 -1.13
CA PRO A 42 -6.87 -4.38 -1.96
C PRO A 42 -6.79 -4.69 -3.45
N SER A 43 -7.50 -3.92 -4.27
CA SER A 43 -7.39 -4.00 -5.73
C SER A 43 -5.98 -3.68 -6.21
N ALA A 44 -5.63 -4.18 -7.41
CA ALA A 44 -4.34 -3.89 -8.02
C ALA A 44 -4.10 -2.39 -8.22
N ASP A 45 -5.17 -1.63 -8.50
CA ASP A 45 -5.10 -0.18 -8.68
C ASP A 45 -4.74 0.56 -7.37
N ALA A 46 -5.39 0.21 -6.26
CA ALA A 46 -5.07 0.77 -4.94
C ALA A 46 -3.63 0.41 -4.51
N ARG A 47 -3.19 -0.83 -4.76
CA ARG A 47 -1.80 -1.27 -4.52
C ARG A 47 -0.80 -0.45 -5.34
N ASN A 48 -1.11 -0.16 -6.61
CA ASN A 48 -0.24 0.63 -7.49
C ASN A 48 -0.09 2.06 -6.97
N ARG A 49 -1.21 2.74 -6.66
CA ARG A 49 -1.20 4.10 -6.10
C ARG A 49 -0.41 4.18 -4.79
N PHE A 50 -0.63 3.20 -3.90
CA PHE A 50 0.12 3.06 -2.66
C PHE A 50 1.62 2.87 -2.90
N PHE A 51 2.00 1.96 -3.80
CA PHE A 51 3.40 1.69 -4.12
C PHE A 51 4.11 2.91 -4.70
N GLN A 52 3.48 3.65 -5.61
CA GLN A 52 4.05 4.90 -6.14
C GLN A 52 4.28 5.94 -5.03
N MET A 53 3.35 6.07 -4.07
CA MET A 53 3.55 6.93 -2.90
C MET A 53 4.75 6.49 -2.05
N LEU A 54 4.94 5.19 -1.82
CA LEU A 54 6.10 4.68 -1.08
C LEU A 54 7.42 5.00 -1.77
N LEU A 55 7.46 4.94 -3.10
CA LEU A 55 8.64 5.30 -3.88
C LEU A 55 8.93 6.80 -3.79
N ARG A 56 7.90 7.65 -3.91
CA ARG A 56 8.02 9.12 -3.80
C ARG A 56 8.50 9.55 -2.42
N THR A 57 7.98 8.93 -1.37
CA THR A 57 8.29 9.28 0.03
C THR A 57 9.48 8.53 0.62
N ARG A 58 10.13 7.66 -0.17
CA ARG A 58 11.23 6.77 0.27
C ARG A 58 10.85 5.90 1.47
N ARG A 59 9.58 5.49 1.55
CA ARG A 59 9.04 4.65 2.64
C ARG A 59 8.94 3.17 2.29
N ARG A 60 9.46 2.75 1.13
CA ARG A 60 9.41 1.35 0.70
C ARG A 60 9.89 0.38 1.78
N ASP A 61 11.03 0.65 2.42
CA ASP A 61 11.57 -0.22 3.48
C ASP A 61 10.62 -0.36 4.68
N ALA A 62 9.97 0.73 5.08
CA ALA A 62 9.03 0.71 6.21
C ALA A 62 7.79 -0.17 5.94
N PHE A 63 7.45 -0.38 4.67
CA PHE A 63 6.30 -1.16 4.22
C PHE A 63 6.69 -2.43 3.46
N ALA A 64 7.95 -2.88 3.56
CA ALA A 64 8.47 -4.02 2.80
C ALA A 64 7.63 -5.31 3.00
N GLU A 65 7.21 -5.60 4.23
CA GLU A 65 6.34 -6.76 4.51
C GLU A 65 4.95 -6.64 3.87
N THR A 66 4.41 -5.41 3.76
CA THR A 66 3.13 -5.18 3.08
C THR A 66 3.26 -5.41 1.59
N VAL A 67 4.37 -4.94 0.99
CA VAL A 67 4.67 -5.17 -0.43
C VAL A 67 4.86 -6.67 -0.71
N ALA A 68 5.62 -7.38 0.13
CA ALA A 68 5.83 -8.82 0.00
C ALA A 68 4.52 -9.63 0.08
N LEU A 69 3.55 -9.17 0.90
CA LEU A 69 2.22 -9.79 0.96
C LEU A 69 1.47 -9.64 -0.37
N PHE A 70 1.55 -8.47 -1.01
CA PHE A 70 0.95 -8.25 -2.33
C PHE A 70 1.61 -9.12 -3.41
N GLU A 71 2.95 -9.22 -3.40
CA GLU A 71 3.70 -10.07 -4.34
C GLU A 71 3.35 -11.55 -4.18
N THR A 72 3.19 -12.02 -2.94
CA THR A 72 2.75 -13.39 -2.62
C THR A 72 1.33 -13.68 -3.12
N ASP A 73 0.47 -12.65 -3.19
CA ASP A 73 -0.87 -12.71 -3.76
C ASP A 73 -0.89 -12.60 -5.29
N GLY A 74 0.28 -12.54 -5.93
CA GLY A 74 0.44 -12.49 -7.39
C GLY A 74 0.40 -11.08 -7.99
N TRP A 75 0.43 -10.03 -7.17
CA TRP A 75 0.59 -8.66 -7.66
C TRP A 75 2.04 -8.41 -8.08
N ILE A 76 2.22 -7.74 -9.23
CA ILE A 76 3.54 -7.39 -9.77
C ILE A 76 3.71 -5.89 -9.61
N ALA A 77 4.80 -5.49 -8.94
CA ALA A 77 5.09 -4.09 -8.71
C ALA A 77 5.27 -3.31 -10.03
N PRO A 78 4.56 -2.18 -10.22
CA PRO A 78 4.77 -1.35 -11.40
C PRO A 78 6.14 -0.67 -11.33
N PRO A 79 6.73 -0.31 -12.49
CA PRO A 79 7.92 0.54 -12.50
C PRO A 79 7.61 1.87 -11.79
N ARG A 80 8.65 2.48 -11.21
CA ARG A 80 8.54 3.84 -10.65
C ARG A 80 8.04 4.76 -11.77
N ALA A 81 6.91 5.45 -11.56
CA ALA A 81 6.51 6.49 -12.47
C ALA A 81 7.64 7.53 -12.52
N PRO A 82 8.02 8.06 -13.71
CA PRO A 82 8.91 9.21 -13.76
C PRO A 82 8.32 10.28 -12.84
N ASP A 83 9.13 10.85 -11.93
CA ASP A 83 8.68 12.01 -11.17
C ASP A 83 8.30 13.06 -12.22
N GLU A 84 7.04 13.50 -12.26
CA GLU A 84 6.62 14.66 -13.06
C GLU A 84 7.12 15.98 -12.42
N ASP A 85 8.35 15.96 -11.90
CA ASP A 85 9.08 17.12 -11.41
C ASP A 85 10.17 17.44 -12.44
N ASP A 86 9.83 18.36 -13.35
CA ASP A 86 10.80 19.21 -14.08
C ASP A 86 11.21 20.39 -13.17
#